data_AF-A0A812KGZ7-F1
#
_entry.id   AF-A0A812KGZ7-F1
#
_cell.length_a   1.000
_cell.length_b   1.000
_cell.length_c   1.000
_cell.angle_alpha   90.00
_cell.angle_beta   90.00
_cell.angle_gamma   90.00
#
_symmetry.space_group_name_H-M   'P 1'
#
loop_
_entity.id
_entity.type
_entity.pdbx_description
1 polymer ?
#
loop_
_entity_poly.entity_id
_entity_poly.type
_entity_poly.pdbx_seq_one_letter_code
_entity_poly.pdbx_strand_id
1 'polypeptide(L)'
;MAGDGTFGRCGHGRASPKGDIWICQTAHTGSPFSRAPPQRKPVEEPSLRALLRIQEENIPGTEAHRRVLAHLGLRERAGQAVSLLALPPRRWLLNPAASPLGASYGYFEFQEDEGGKVFAVFKLSRLYVSSTGSVGYDAKMEFVSFWKELVYTAKERGVDRLLIDVAGNAGGFVDLAYLLVRALYPFLEFQQVCNTYDRPVGSLYKAWREVDTTPLAAFMDDDTAIRQRLKQMTPEEQAAMKSVLQKITKACMEMDVLDMDDVLQIQSAIDSLDTGEVDEESLRGTLEILTASAESFGNPFSLYLDGYAANGTPFDPFKSARTARRGGKPNVKLTEFFRIEDCVLAFTQKFVDAFRGLEHPFTNILFVSDGGCGSSCDTFSRTAYMIAKKQQHHGGSRLQINYVTFGGLGGSFDDAQGTLSATSFPGGNLMMAAMAQLYNPIYSAAALGYLAAEWAGLGPMKRQLAHFRTFVPQYPYYWNNLPQYPQSEMYQNALGDDALPAEFYFFPTDMYLPDWYADVVGEPHEWNESELRRLHVDATKAFKAVSMILSPSAASRDLLGRQPYPGTVLQGTSFAWLVGLGILASTALFLLVVFALTKLPEGLRIGFSHPELHEHMVSDEEASS
;
A
#
# COMPACT_ATOMS: atom_id res chain seq x y z
N MET A 1 6.01 -14.22 -47.83
CA MET A 1 6.23 -13.15 -48.82
C MET A 1 7.13 -12.12 -48.17
N ALA A 2 8.23 -11.83 -48.84
CA ALA A 2 9.33 -10.98 -48.37
C ALA A 2 8.96 -9.50 -48.34
N GLY A 3 9.71 -8.72 -47.55
CA GLY A 3 9.64 -7.26 -47.59
C GLY A 3 10.54 -6.60 -46.55
N ASP A 4 11.85 -6.63 -46.79
CA ASP A 4 12.85 -5.75 -46.17
C ASP A 4 12.54 -4.27 -46.45
N GLY A 5 12.89 -3.39 -45.51
CA GLY A 5 12.74 -1.95 -45.66
C GLY A 5 13.60 -1.16 -44.68
N THR A 6 14.91 -1.12 -44.94
CA THR A 6 15.83 -0.14 -44.35
C THR A 6 15.69 1.21 -45.06
N PHE A 7 15.56 2.30 -44.30
CA PHE A 7 15.88 3.65 -44.78
C PHE A 7 16.43 4.49 -43.62
N GLY A 8 17.65 4.98 -43.79
CA GLY A 8 18.22 6.04 -42.98
C GLY A 8 17.88 7.42 -43.55
N ARG A 9 17.88 8.44 -42.69
CA ARG A 9 18.15 9.84 -43.05
C ARG A 9 18.81 10.58 -41.89
N CYS A 10 19.94 11.21 -42.20
CA CYS A 10 20.59 12.26 -41.41
C CYS A 10 19.97 13.63 -41.73
N GLY A 11 20.04 14.58 -40.78
CA GLY A 11 19.85 16.00 -41.06
C GLY A 11 19.87 16.90 -39.81
N HIS A 12 21.00 17.62 -39.64
CA HIS A 12 21.28 18.91 -38.95
C HIS A 12 20.47 19.31 -37.69
N GLY A 13 21.07 19.71 -36.55
CA GLY A 13 22.31 20.45 -36.33
C GLY A 13 22.00 21.90 -35.90
N ARG A 14 21.98 22.16 -34.59
CA ARG A 14 22.20 23.51 -34.01
C ARG A 14 23.21 23.40 -32.87
N ALA A 15 24.20 24.28 -32.95
CA ALA A 15 25.40 24.34 -32.14
C ALA A 15 25.20 25.06 -30.80
N SER A 16 25.96 24.67 -29.78
CA SER A 16 26.69 25.60 -28.90
C SER A 16 27.72 24.83 -28.04
N PRO A 17 28.85 25.45 -27.64
CA PRO A 17 30.13 24.77 -27.48
C PRO A 17 30.56 24.58 -26.02
N LYS A 18 31.41 23.58 -25.78
CA LYS A 18 32.74 23.69 -25.11
C LYS A 18 33.28 22.31 -24.71
N GLY A 19 34.53 22.05 -25.09
CA GLY A 19 35.43 21.15 -24.35
C GLY A 19 35.85 19.86 -25.04
N ASP A 20 36.72 19.97 -26.06
CA ASP A 20 37.51 18.85 -26.56
C ASP A 20 38.61 18.47 -25.54
N ILE A 21 38.72 17.18 -25.20
CA ILE A 21 39.97 16.56 -24.77
C ILE A 21 40.15 15.27 -25.58
N TRP A 22 41.19 15.29 -26.42
CA TRP A 22 41.74 14.14 -27.13
C TRP A 22 42.64 13.33 -26.20
N ILE A 23 42.50 12.00 -26.18
CA ILE A 23 43.61 11.09 -25.88
C ILE A 23 43.56 9.88 -26.83
N CYS A 24 44.70 9.65 -27.49
CA CYS A 24 44.96 8.63 -28.50
C CYS A 24 45.00 7.19 -27.96
N GLN A 25 44.67 6.27 -28.86
CA GLN A 25 44.99 4.84 -28.79
C GLN A 25 46.50 4.58 -28.69
N THR A 26 46.88 3.51 -28.00
CA THR A 26 48.00 2.64 -28.41
C THR A 26 47.71 1.19 -28.07
N ALA A 27 47.70 0.35 -29.11
CA ALA A 27 47.87 -1.09 -29.01
C ALA A 27 49.37 -1.42 -29.01
N HIS A 28 49.81 -2.40 -28.21
CA HIS A 28 51.10 -3.04 -28.38
C HIS A 28 51.04 -4.56 -28.25
N THR A 29 51.70 -5.16 -29.23
CA THR A 29 52.06 -6.55 -29.48
C THR A 29 53.22 -7.03 -28.59
N GLY A 30 53.31 -8.33 -28.33
CA GLY A 30 54.62 -9.04 -28.28
C GLY A 30 55.01 -9.78 -26.98
N SER A 31 55.03 -11.13 -27.10
CA SER A 31 55.64 -12.20 -26.28
C SER A 31 57.17 -12.08 -26.05
N PRO A 32 57.96 -13.01 -25.44
CA PRO A 32 57.75 -14.13 -24.47
C PRO A 32 58.67 -14.01 -23.22
N PHE A 33 58.51 -14.86 -22.19
CA PHE A 33 59.67 -15.52 -21.52
C PHE A 33 59.24 -16.69 -20.63
N SER A 34 59.99 -17.79 -20.77
CA SER A 34 59.87 -19.06 -20.06
C SER A 34 60.71 -19.06 -18.78
N ARG A 35 60.26 -19.77 -17.74
CA ARG A 35 61.11 -20.52 -16.78
C ARG A 35 60.29 -21.57 -16.04
N ALA A 36 60.74 -22.82 -16.09
CA ALA A 36 60.14 -23.98 -15.43
C ALA A 36 60.63 -24.14 -13.98
N PRO A 37 59.77 -24.64 -13.05
CA PRO A 37 60.20 -25.16 -11.76
C PRO A 37 60.12 -26.71 -11.70
N PRO A 38 60.68 -27.34 -10.65
CA PRO A 38 61.28 -28.68 -10.73
C PRO A 38 60.27 -29.84 -10.56
N GLN A 39 60.63 -30.97 -11.17
CA GLN A 39 59.88 -32.23 -11.15
C GLN A 39 59.69 -32.79 -9.74
N ARG A 40 58.44 -33.09 -9.38
CA ARG A 40 58.06 -33.98 -8.27
C ARG A 40 57.62 -35.34 -8.83
N LYS A 41 57.89 -36.40 -8.05
CA LYS A 41 57.61 -37.81 -8.36
C LYS A 41 56.12 -38.05 -8.70
N PRO A 42 55.81 -39.00 -9.60
CA PRO A 42 54.43 -39.25 -10.03
C PRO A 42 53.63 -39.88 -8.89
N VAL A 43 52.53 -39.22 -8.54
CA VAL A 43 51.40 -39.86 -7.86
C VAL A 43 50.56 -40.48 -8.98
N GLU A 44 50.18 -41.74 -8.85
CA GLU A 44 49.29 -42.39 -9.82
C GLU A 44 47.96 -41.62 -9.88
N GLU A 45 47.76 -40.87 -10.96
CA GLU A 45 46.50 -40.20 -11.24
C GLU A 45 45.45 -41.24 -11.67
N PRO A 46 44.23 -41.19 -11.11
CA PRO A 46 43.14 -42.00 -11.62
C PRO A 46 42.89 -41.64 -13.08
N SER A 47 42.76 -42.64 -13.95
CA SER A 47 42.60 -42.44 -15.39
C SER A 47 41.52 -41.38 -15.69
N LEU A 48 41.73 -40.56 -16.72
CA LEU A 48 40.78 -39.51 -17.15
C LEU A 48 39.34 -40.04 -17.33
N ARG A 49 39.19 -41.33 -17.68
CA ARG A 49 37.88 -42.03 -17.74
C ARG A 49 37.20 -42.23 -16.38
N ALA A 50 37.96 -42.43 -15.31
CA ALA A 50 37.42 -42.54 -13.95
C ALA A 50 36.97 -41.17 -13.43
N LEU A 51 37.71 -40.10 -13.72
CA LEU A 51 37.33 -38.73 -13.37
C LEU A 51 36.09 -38.24 -14.14
N LEU A 52 35.99 -38.57 -15.43
CA LEU A 52 34.82 -38.23 -16.26
C LEU A 52 33.55 -38.99 -15.81
N ARG A 53 33.66 -40.26 -15.41
CA ARG A 53 32.52 -41.00 -14.81
C ARG A 53 32.07 -40.44 -13.47
N ILE A 54 33.01 -40.03 -12.62
CA ILE A 54 32.67 -39.39 -11.33
C ILE A 54 31.94 -38.06 -11.57
N GLN A 55 32.29 -37.31 -12.61
CA GLN A 55 31.67 -36.03 -12.92
C GLN A 55 30.25 -36.16 -13.54
N GLU A 56 30.01 -37.20 -14.34
CA GLU A 56 28.68 -37.49 -14.93
C GLU A 56 27.68 -38.07 -13.91
N GLU A 57 28.15 -38.73 -12.85
CA GLU A 57 27.29 -39.32 -11.79
C GLU A 57 27.13 -38.41 -10.55
N ASN A 58 27.80 -37.26 -10.49
CA ASN A 58 27.81 -36.38 -9.32
C ASN A 58 26.61 -35.42 -9.25
N ILE A 59 25.40 -35.95 -9.37
CA ILE A 59 24.20 -35.18 -9.07
C ILE A 59 24.08 -35.09 -7.54
N PRO A 60 24.16 -33.88 -6.95
CA PRO A 60 24.02 -33.71 -5.50
C PRO A 60 22.73 -34.34 -4.97
N GLY A 61 22.81 -35.03 -3.83
CA GLY A 61 21.65 -35.65 -3.16
C GLY A 61 21.31 -37.09 -3.57
N THR A 62 21.90 -37.63 -4.64
CA THR A 62 21.69 -39.02 -5.07
C THR A 62 22.42 -40.05 -4.18
N GLU A 63 21.95 -41.30 -4.20
CA GLU A 63 22.58 -42.41 -3.47
C GLU A 63 24.02 -42.69 -3.95
N ALA A 64 24.32 -42.41 -5.22
CA ALA A 64 25.68 -42.47 -5.77
C ALA A 64 26.59 -41.41 -5.12
N HIS A 65 26.12 -40.16 -5.01
CA HIS A 65 26.84 -39.08 -4.32
C HIS A 65 27.12 -39.42 -2.85
N ARG A 66 26.14 -40.03 -2.15
CA ARG A 66 26.33 -40.49 -0.75
C ARG A 66 27.37 -41.60 -0.63
N ARG A 67 27.43 -42.53 -1.58
CA ARG A 67 28.43 -43.61 -1.59
C ARG A 67 29.84 -43.08 -1.84
N VAL A 68 30.00 -42.10 -2.72
CA VAL A 68 31.30 -41.44 -2.96
C VAL A 68 31.79 -40.71 -1.70
N LEU A 69 30.91 -39.96 -1.02
CA LEU A 69 31.26 -39.29 0.24
C LEU A 69 31.60 -40.27 1.37
N ALA A 70 30.92 -41.42 1.41
CA ALA A 70 31.22 -42.49 2.36
C ALA A 70 32.57 -43.18 2.05
N HIS A 71 32.91 -43.37 0.78
CA HIS A 71 34.16 -43.99 0.34
C HIS A 71 35.38 -43.10 0.63
N LEU A 72 35.19 -41.77 0.64
CA LEU A 72 36.24 -40.79 0.97
C LEU A 72 36.43 -40.56 2.48
N GLY A 73 35.70 -41.26 3.36
CA GLY A 73 35.85 -41.13 4.82
C GLY A 73 35.40 -39.78 5.40
N LEU A 74 34.61 -39.00 4.67
CA LEU A 74 34.24 -37.62 5.01
C LEU A 74 33.00 -37.50 5.91
N ARG A 75 32.50 -38.59 6.49
CA ARG A 75 31.21 -38.60 7.24
C ARG A 75 31.17 -37.66 8.45
N GLU A 76 32.28 -37.47 9.17
CA GLU A 76 32.34 -36.53 10.30
C GLU A 76 32.68 -35.09 9.89
N ARG A 77 33.27 -34.88 8.70
CA ARG A 77 33.46 -33.54 8.14
C ARG A 77 32.30 -33.09 7.27
N ALA A 78 31.35 -33.95 6.90
CA ALA A 78 30.19 -33.58 6.10
C ALA A 78 29.29 -32.53 6.77
N GLY A 79 29.30 -32.40 8.10
CA GLY A 79 28.64 -31.31 8.81
C GLY A 79 29.33 -29.94 8.68
N GLN A 80 30.60 -29.90 8.29
CA GLN A 80 31.41 -28.67 8.09
C GLN A 80 31.88 -28.47 6.63
N ALA A 81 31.86 -29.52 5.80
CA ALA A 81 32.35 -29.51 4.41
C ALA A 81 31.28 -29.14 3.38
N VAL A 82 30.04 -28.85 3.81
CA VAL A 82 29.05 -28.16 2.95
C VAL A 82 29.53 -26.75 2.55
N SER A 83 30.55 -26.22 3.25
CA SER A 83 31.18 -24.93 2.97
C SER A 83 32.01 -24.84 1.68
N LEU A 84 32.20 -25.95 0.93
CA LEU A 84 33.02 -25.96 -0.29
C LEU A 84 32.25 -26.04 -1.62
N LEU A 85 30.92 -26.15 -1.58
CA LEU A 85 30.12 -25.90 -2.77
C LEU A 85 29.99 -24.38 -2.92
N ALA A 86 30.59 -23.83 -3.98
CA ALA A 86 30.41 -22.44 -4.37
C ALA A 86 28.92 -22.06 -4.22
N LEU A 87 28.67 -20.91 -3.59
CA LEU A 87 27.33 -20.36 -3.49
C LEU A 87 26.76 -20.25 -4.91
N PRO A 88 25.49 -20.66 -5.12
CA PRO A 88 24.95 -20.66 -6.46
C PRO A 88 24.92 -19.22 -6.97
N PRO A 89 25.06 -19.00 -8.29
CA PRO A 89 24.95 -17.67 -8.84
C PRO A 89 23.58 -17.09 -8.53
N ARG A 90 23.50 -15.75 -8.49
CA ARG A 90 22.25 -15.01 -8.34
C ARG A 90 21.20 -15.50 -9.34
N ARG A 91 20.03 -15.86 -8.83
CA ARG A 91 18.89 -16.30 -9.63
C ARG A 91 17.89 -15.14 -9.73
N TRP A 92 17.69 -14.67 -10.96
CA TRP A 92 16.74 -13.58 -11.27
C TRP A 92 15.32 -14.09 -11.47
N LEU A 93 14.32 -13.40 -10.91
CA LEU A 93 12.90 -13.63 -11.19
C LEU A 93 12.62 -13.35 -12.67
N LEU A 94 13.01 -12.16 -13.13
CA LEU A 94 13.01 -11.76 -14.54
C LEU A 94 14.42 -11.31 -14.90
N ASN A 95 14.93 -11.76 -16.04
CA ASN A 95 16.27 -11.38 -16.50
C ASN A 95 16.32 -9.86 -16.77
N PRO A 96 17.21 -9.09 -16.11
CA PRO A 96 17.30 -7.64 -16.30
C PRO A 96 17.57 -7.24 -17.75
N ALA A 97 18.35 -8.04 -18.48
CA ALA A 97 18.70 -7.77 -19.88
C ALA A 97 17.51 -7.96 -20.86
N ALA A 98 16.44 -8.61 -20.42
CA ALA A 98 15.27 -8.94 -21.24
C ALA A 98 14.00 -8.20 -20.80
N SER A 99 14.02 -7.46 -19.69
CA SER A 99 12.84 -6.76 -19.18
C SER A 99 12.74 -5.35 -19.78
N PRO A 100 11.56 -4.96 -20.30
CA PRO A 100 11.30 -3.57 -20.64
C PRO A 100 11.33 -2.70 -19.37
N LEU A 101 11.61 -1.41 -19.55
CA LEU A 101 11.61 -0.41 -18.48
C LEU A 101 10.33 -0.52 -17.63
N GLY A 102 10.49 -0.77 -16.33
CA GLY A 102 9.39 -0.81 -15.36
C GLY A 102 8.87 -2.19 -14.94
N ALA A 103 9.46 -3.30 -15.41
CA ALA A 103 9.16 -4.65 -14.90
C ALA A 103 9.62 -4.82 -13.43
N SER A 104 9.18 -5.87 -12.72
CA SER A 104 9.83 -6.19 -11.44
C SER A 104 11.17 -6.85 -11.65
N TYR A 105 12.17 -6.25 -11.03
CA TYR A 105 13.46 -6.87 -10.84
C TYR A 105 13.47 -7.47 -9.44
N GLY A 106 13.48 -8.78 -9.40
CA GLY A 106 13.67 -9.54 -8.17
C GLY A 106 14.77 -10.56 -8.38
N TYR A 107 15.49 -10.88 -7.33
CA TYR A 107 16.44 -11.97 -7.35
C TYR A 107 16.49 -12.67 -6.00
N PHE A 108 16.99 -13.90 -5.98
CA PHE A 108 17.55 -14.47 -4.77
C PHE A 108 18.99 -14.92 -4.96
N GLU A 109 19.76 -14.87 -3.89
CA GLU A 109 21.11 -15.41 -3.84
C GLU A 109 21.42 -15.85 -2.40
N PHE A 110 22.54 -16.53 -2.22
CA PHE A 110 23.04 -16.90 -0.90
C PHE A 110 24.33 -16.12 -0.64
N GLN A 111 24.46 -15.59 0.57
CA GLN A 111 25.63 -14.83 1.00
C GLN A 111 26.13 -15.35 2.35
N GLU A 112 27.35 -15.01 2.72
CA GLU A 112 27.94 -15.28 4.03
C GLU A 112 28.04 -13.99 4.83
N ASP A 113 27.68 -14.04 6.12
CA ASP A 113 27.90 -12.93 7.04
C ASP A 113 29.37 -12.85 7.48
N GLU A 114 29.73 -11.81 8.25
CA GLU A 114 31.08 -11.64 8.81
C GLU A 114 31.55 -12.83 9.67
N GLY A 115 30.62 -13.66 10.17
CA GLY A 115 30.90 -14.86 10.96
C GLY A 115 30.97 -16.15 10.13
N GLY A 116 30.92 -16.07 8.80
CA GLY A 116 30.93 -17.21 7.89
C GLY A 116 29.63 -18.04 7.89
N LYS A 117 28.55 -17.55 8.50
CA LYS A 117 27.26 -18.24 8.42
C LYS A 117 26.53 -17.79 7.15
N VAL A 118 25.98 -18.76 6.41
CA VAL A 118 25.23 -18.51 5.19
C VAL A 118 23.82 -17.98 5.51
N PHE A 119 23.31 -17.06 4.69
CA PHE A 119 21.93 -16.59 4.71
C PHE A 119 21.43 -16.41 3.27
N ALA A 120 20.11 -16.49 3.10
CA ALA A 120 19.47 -16.20 1.83
C ALA A 120 19.17 -14.70 1.73
N VAL A 121 19.38 -14.12 0.55
CA VAL A 121 18.92 -12.77 0.19
C VAL A 121 17.80 -12.93 -0.83
N PHE A 122 16.71 -12.20 -0.65
CA PHE A 122 15.59 -12.10 -1.57
C PHE A 122 15.29 -10.62 -1.80
N LYS A 123 15.75 -10.06 -2.93
CA LYS A 123 15.53 -8.66 -3.28
C LYS A 123 14.29 -8.51 -4.15
N LEU A 124 13.46 -7.54 -3.84
CA LEU A 124 12.30 -7.13 -4.63
C LEU A 124 12.33 -5.62 -4.85
N SER A 125 12.62 -5.19 -6.08
CA SER A 125 12.54 -3.76 -6.44
C SER A 125 11.11 -3.26 -6.56
N ARG A 126 10.16 -4.13 -6.93
CA ARG A 126 8.73 -3.81 -7.12
C ARG A 126 7.87 -5.07 -6.97
N LEU A 127 6.55 -4.89 -6.86
CA LEU A 127 5.54 -5.96 -6.83
C LEU A 127 4.75 -6.05 -8.15
N TYR A 128 5.44 -6.30 -9.25
CA TYR A 128 4.96 -6.33 -10.64
C TYR A 128 5.59 -7.48 -11.46
N VAL A 129 5.00 -8.66 -11.52
CA VAL A 129 5.59 -9.79 -12.29
C VAL A 129 5.17 -9.71 -13.77
N SER A 130 5.43 -8.62 -14.47
CA SER A 130 5.09 -8.54 -15.90
C SER A 130 5.93 -7.52 -16.64
N SER A 131 6.33 -7.87 -17.87
CA SER A 131 6.92 -6.97 -18.85
C SER A 131 5.88 -6.12 -19.60
N THR A 132 4.59 -6.50 -19.54
CA THR A 132 3.51 -5.86 -20.31
C THR A 132 2.59 -4.98 -19.46
N GLY A 133 2.90 -4.79 -18.18
CA GLY A 133 2.11 -3.96 -17.26
C GLY A 133 0.86 -4.62 -16.68
N SER A 134 0.46 -5.82 -17.15
CA SER A 134 -0.60 -6.64 -16.54
C SER A 134 -0.03 -7.92 -15.94
N VAL A 135 -0.30 -8.18 -14.65
CA VAL A 135 0.13 -9.42 -13.98
C VAL A 135 -0.98 -10.46 -14.13
N GLY A 136 -0.94 -11.13 -15.28
CA GLY A 136 -1.77 -12.29 -15.55
C GLY A 136 -1.50 -13.43 -14.57
N TYR A 137 -2.35 -14.45 -14.64
CA TYR A 137 -2.26 -15.60 -13.76
C TYR A 137 -0.90 -16.33 -13.84
N ASP A 138 -0.35 -16.47 -15.06
CA ASP A 138 0.88 -17.24 -15.31
C ASP A 138 2.10 -16.58 -14.66
N ALA A 139 2.19 -15.26 -14.72
CA ALA A 139 3.21 -14.48 -14.03
C ALA A 139 3.23 -14.72 -12.52
N LYS A 140 2.05 -14.82 -11.89
CA LYS A 140 1.95 -15.12 -10.46
C LYS A 140 2.42 -16.55 -10.15
N MET A 141 2.17 -17.51 -11.04
CA MET A 141 2.69 -18.87 -10.88
C MET A 141 4.21 -18.96 -11.11
N GLU A 142 4.76 -18.15 -12.01
CA GLU A 142 6.21 -18.01 -12.17
C GLU A 142 6.83 -17.52 -10.85
N PHE A 143 6.21 -16.52 -10.22
CA PHE A 143 6.61 -16.07 -8.89
C PHE A 143 6.54 -17.19 -7.84
N VAL A 144 5.44 -17.95 -7.77
CA VAL A 144 5.35 -19.09 -6.83
C VAL A 144 6.45 -20.11 -7.07
N SER A 145 6.77 -20.40 -8.33
CA SER A 145 7.83 -21.32 -8.71
C SER A 145 9.20 -20.80 -8.28
N PHE A 146 9.45 -19.51 -8.48
CA PHE A 146 10.66 -18.81 -8.04
C PHE A 146 10.83 -18.85 -6.51
N TRP A 147 9.77 -18.60 -5.75
CA TRP A 147 9.77 -18.72 -4.30
C TRP A 147 10.07 -20.16 -3.84
N LYS A 148 9.46 -21.16 -4.48
CA LYS A 148 9.74 -22.57 -4.18
C LYS A 148 11.19 -22.94 -4.45
N GLU A 149 11.77 -22.45 -5.55
CA GLU A 149 13.20 -22.65 -5.87
C GLU A 149 14.10 -22.14 -4.75
N LEU A 150 13.85 -20.92 -4.25
CA LEU A 150 14.53 -20.36 -3.09
C LEU A 150 14.37 -21.25 -1.85
N VAL A 151 13.13 -21.62 -1.51
CA VAL A 151 12.82 -22.43 -0.31
C VAL A 151 13.50 -23.80 -0.36
N TYR A 152 13.43 -24.51 -1.48
CA TYR A 152 14.05 -25.81 -1.61
C TYR A 152 15.58 -25.72 -1.57
N THR A 153 16.16 -24.73 -2.26
CA THR A 153 17.62 -24.52 -2.24
C THR A 153 18.11 -24.18 -0.84
N ALA A 154 17.38 -23.34 -0.09
CA ALA A 154 17.70 -23.01 1.28
C ALA A 154 17.61 -24.24 2.19
N LYS A 155 16.57 -25.07 2.03
CA LYS A 155 16.38 -26.30 2.81
C LYS A 155 17.49 -27.32 2.55
N GLU A 156 17.86 -27.54 1.29
CA GLU A 156 18.96 -28.42 0.89
C GLU A 156 20.31 -27.97 1.46
N ARG A 157 20.50 -26.66 1.62
CA ARG A 157 21.73 -26.07 2.18
C ARG A 157 21.71 -25.87 3.69
N GLY A 158 20.60 -26.19 4.37
CA GLY A 158 20.42 -25.93 5.80
C GLY A 158 20.43 -24.45 6.16
N VAL A 159 20.03 -23.56 5.25
CA VAL A 159 19.94 -22.12 5.46
C VAL A 159 18.58 -21.77 6.05
N ASP A 160 18.58 -21.22 7.26
CA ASP A 160 17.38 -20.88 8.04
C ASP A 160 17.21 -19.37 8.28
N ARG A 161 18.08 -18.55 7.69
CA ARG A 161 18.06 -17.09 7.76
C ARG A 161 17.77 -16.48 6.40
N LEU A 162 16.83 -15.55 6.36
CA LEU A 162 16.41 -14.86 5.15
C LEU A 162 16.48 -13.35 5.37
N LEU A 163 17.10 -12.65 4.43
CA LEU A 163 17.06 -11.21 4.31
C LEU A 163 16.18 -10.87 3.10
N ILE A 164 15.08 -10.18 3.32
CA ILE A 164 14.19 -9.68 2.27
C ILE A 164 14.48 -8.19 2.09
N ASP A 165 15.13 -7.86 0.98
CA ASP A 165 15.48 -6.48 0.64
C ASP A 165 14.33 -5.83 -0.14
N VAL A 166 13.70 -4.84 0.49
CA VAL A 166 12.61 -4.04 -0.07
C VAL A 166 13.00 -2.56 -0.19
N ALA A 167 14.30 -2.23 -0.12
CA ALA A 167 14.77 -0.87 -0.31
C ALA A 167 14.41 -0.36 -1.71
N GLY A 168 13.83 0.84 -1.78
CA GLY A 168 13.33 1.45 -3.02
C GLY A 168 12.09 0.78 -3.61
N ASN A 169 11.44 -0.14 -2.90
CA ASN A 169 10.25 -0.83 -3.41
C ASN A 169 8.99 0.01 -3.27
N ALA A 170 8.64 0.74 -4.33
CA ALA A 170 7.44 1.60 -4.38
C ALA A 170 6.09 0.85 -4.35
N GLY A 171 6.09 -0.49 -4.23
CA GLY A 171 4.89 -1.33 -4.20
C GLY A 171 4.55 -1.92 -5.57
N GLY A 172 3.25 -2.10 -5.82
CA GLY A 172 2.71 -2.70 -7.04
C GLY A 172 1.37 -3.40 -6.81
N PHE A 173 1.18 -4.59 -7.35
CA PHE A 173 -0.08 -5.31 -7.20
C PHE A 173 -0.26 -5.87 -5.78
N VAL A 174 -1.43 -5.59 -5.19
CA VAL A 174 -1.80 -6.01 -3.83
C VAL A 174 -1.95 -7.53 -3.73
N ASP A 175 -2.43 -8.18 -4.78
CA ASP A 175 -2.58 -9.64 -4.81
C ASP A 175 -1.23 -10.38 -4.71
N LEU A 176 -0.16 -9.84 -5.32
CA LEU A 176 1.20 -10.35 -5.18
C LEU A 176 1.76 -10.13 -3.77
N ALA A 177 1.42 -9.00 -3.13
CA ALA A 177 1.79 -8.74 -1.75
C ALA A 177 1.21 -9.82 -0.83
N TYR A 178 -0.08 -10.16 -0.98
CA TYR A 178 -0.69 -11.25 -0.22
C TYR A 178 -0.21 -12.64 -0.61
N LEU A 179 0.16 -12.85 -1.86
CA LEU A 179 0.79 -14.10 -2.30
C LEU A 179 2.13 -14.32 -1.59
N LEU A 180 2.91 -13.25 -1.39
CA LEU A 180 4.14 -13.25 -0.60
C LEU A 180 3.88 -13.51 0.90
N VAL A 181 2.84 -12.91 1.49
CA VAL A 181 2.45 -13.24 2.87
C VAL A 181 2.08 -14.72 2.97
N ARG A 182 1.29 -15.25 2.03
CA ARG A 182 0.95 -16.68 1.98
C ARG A 182 2.18 -17.56 1.79
N ALA A 183 3.17 -17.12 1.03
CA ALA A 183 4.42 -17.85 0.83
C ALA A 183 5.21 -18.01 2.14
N LEU A 184 5.15 -17.02 3.03
CA LEU A 184 5.69 -17.08 4.41
C LEU A 184 4.79 -17.87 5.37
N TYR A 185 3.47 -17.86 5.15
CA TYR A 185 2.48 -18.48 6.02
C TYR A 185 1.50 -19.39 5.25
N PRO A 186 1.99 -20.49 4.64
CA PRO A 186 1.18 -21.31 3.74
C PRO A 186 0.03 -22.06 4.44
N PHE A 187 0.11 -22.17 5.77
CA PHE A 187 -0.83 -22.86 6.65
C PHE A 187 -1.88 -21.94 7.29
N LEU A 188 -1.76 -20.62 7.12
CA LEU A 188 -2.77 -19.70 7.65
C LEU A 188 -3.97 -19.61 6.71
N GLU A 189 -5.13 -19.46 7.32
CA GLU A 189 -6.40 -19.28 6.62
C GLU A 189 -6.59 -17.83 6.18
N PHE A 190 -7.52 -17.63 5.24
CA PHE A 190 -7.85 -16.34 4.65
C PHE A 190 -8.04 -15.24 5.71
N GLN A 191 -8.86 -15.49 6.74
CA GLN A 191 -9.18 -14.49 7.77
C GLN A 191 -7.98 -14.11 8.64
N GLN A 192 -6.95 -14.95 8.71
CA GLN A 192 -5.76 -14.70 9.51
C GLN A 192 -4.72 -13.84 8.77
N VAL A 193 -4.81 -13.77 7.44
CA VAL A 193 -3.84 -13.10 6.56
C VAL A 193 -4.41 -11.84 5.92
N CYS A 194 -5.64 -11.90 5.42
CA CYS A 194 -6.21 -10.84 4.60
C CYS A 194 -6.71 -9.68 5.43
N ASN A 195 -5.98 -8.56 5.44
CA ASN A 195 -6.40 -7.35 6.13
C ASN A 195 -7.70 -6.82 5.56
N THR A 196 -8.47 -6.19 6.43
CA THR A 196 -9.73 -5.56 6.03
C THR A 196 -9.44 -4.16 5.52
N TYR A 197 -10.02 -3.80 4.37
CA TYR A 197 -10.02 -2.43 3.87
C TYR A 197 -11.43 -1.88 3.96
N ASP A 198 -11.61 -0.88 4.82
CA ASP A 198 -12.91 -0.27 5.02
C ASP A 198 -12.90 1.19 4.56
N ARG A 199 -14.10 1.66 4.23
CA ARG A 199 -14.38 3.07 3.99
C ARG A 199 -15.41 3.58 4.97
N PRO A 200 -15.11 4.62 5.76
CA PRO A 200 -16.11 5.20 6.63
C PRO A 200 -17.25 5.83 5.81
N VAL A 201 -18.48 5.49 6.17
CA VAL A 201 -19.68 6.08 5.56
C VAL A 201 -19.92 7.46 6.18
N GLY A 202 -19.33 8.47 5.53
CA GLY A 202 -19.45 9.88 5.93
C GLY A 202 -20.85 10.48 5.76
N SER A 203 -21.04 11.67 6.31
CA SER A 203 -22.30 12.44 6.20
C SER A 203 -22.64 12.78 4.75
N LEU A 204 -21.64 13.16 3.94
CA LEU A 204 -21.83 13.46 2.52
C LEU A 204 -22.46 12.29 1.75
N TYR A 205 -21.99 11.07 2.02
CA TYR A 205 -22.56 9.87 1.40
C TYR A 205 -24.02 9.63 1.82
N LYS A 206 -24.31 9.79 3.12
CA LYS A 206 -25.67 9.63 3.64
C LYS A 206 -26.64 10.63 2.98
N ALA A 207 -26.21 11.88 2.83
CA ALA A 207 -27.00 12.90 2.17
C ALA A 207 -27.22 12.59 0.68
N TRP A 208 -26.23 12.00 -0.02
CA TRP A 208 -26.42 11.55 -1.40
C TRP A 208 -27.48 10.45 -1.51
N ARG A 209 -27.48 9.48 -0.59
CA ARG A 209 -28.48 8.39 -0.56
C ARG A 209 -29.91 8.85 -0.36
N GLU A 210 -30.11 10.05 0.18
CA GLU A 210 -31.42 10.64 0.37
C GLU A 210 -31.95 11.30 -0.91
N VAL A 211 -31.11 11.49 -1.93
CA VAL A 211 -31.52 11.97 -3.25
C VAL A 211 -32.21 10.84 -4.00
N ASP A 212 -33.53 10.96 -4.19
CA ASP A 212 -34.31 10.02 -4.98
C ASP A 212 -34.30 10.46 -6.45
N THR A 213 -33.53 9.76 -7.27
CA THR A 213 -33.42 10.01 -8.71
C THR A 213 -34.48 9.28 -9.53
N THR A 214 -35.25 8.36 -8.93
CA THR A 214 -36.27 7.56 -9.62
C THR A 214 -37.31 8.42 -10.36
N PRO A 215 -37.82 9.52 -9.77
CA PRO A 215 -38.78 10.38 -10.46
C PRO A 215 -38.17 11.07 -11.68
N LEU A 216 -36.87 11.40 -11.66
CA LEU A 216 -36.19 11.98 -12.81
C LEU A 216 -36.06 10.95 -13.93
N ALA A 217 -35.59 9.74 -13.64
CA ALA A 217 -35.52 8.67 -14.63
C ALA A 217 -36.91 8.38 -15.26
N ALA A 218 -37.96 8.28 -14.44
CA ALA A 218 -39.32 8.09 -14.94
C ALA A 218 -39.82 9.25 -15.82
N PHE A 219 -39.41 10.49 -15.51
CA PHE A 219 -39.72 11.65 -16.33
C PHE A 219 -38.95 11.64 -17.66
N MET A 220 -37.69 11.19 -17.66
CA MET A 220 -36.87 11.04 -18.86
C MET A 220 -37.40 9.99 -19.82
N ASP A 221 -38.02 8.95 -19.29
CA ASP A 221 -38.66 7.88 -20.07
C ASP A 221 -40.04 8.28 -20.62
N ASP A 222 -40.60 9.44 -20.22
CA ASP A 222 -41.92 9.92 -20.64
C ASP A 222 -41.82 11.16 -21.55
N ASP A 223 -41.66 10.92 -22.85
CA ASP A 223 -41.65 11.97 -23.89
C ASP A 223 -42.89 12.87 -23.83
N THR A 224 -44.05 12.36 -23.37
CA THR A 224 -45.27 13.17 -23.25
C THR A 224 -45.15 14.17 -22.10
N ALA A 225 -44.63 13.72 -20.94
CA ALA A 225 -44.39 14.58 -19.79
C ALA A 225 -43.37 15.69 -20.09
N ILE A 226 -42.29 15.36 -20.81
CA ILE A 226 -41.28 16.32 -21.27
C ILE A 226 -41.93 17.42 -22.14
N ARG A 227 -42.66 17.01 -23.20
CA ARG A 227 -43.37 17.95 -24.09
C ARG A 227 -44.40 18.78 -23.35
N GLN A 228 -45.11 18.19 -22.38
CA GLN A 228 -46.10 18.89 -21.59
C GLN A 228 -45.45 19.93 -20.68
N ARG A 229 -44.34 19.60 -20.02
CA ARG A 229 -43.60 20.55 -19.17
C ARG A 229 -43.12 21.75 -19.97
N LEU A 230 -42.58 21.52 -21.16
CA LEU A 230 -42.17 22.60 -22.08
C LEU A 230 -43.30 23.56 -22.42
N LYS A 231 -44.49 23.04 -22.71
CA LYS A 231 -45.68 23.86 -23.01
C LYS A 231 -46.22 24.63 -21.80
N GLN A 232 -45.96 24.13 -20.59
CA GLN A 232 -46.47 24.70 -19.35
C GLN A 232 -45.52 25.69 -18.69
N MET A 233 -44.25 25.77 -19.12
CA MET A 233 -43.30 26.73 -18.58
C MET A 233 -43.70 28.16 -18.92
N THR A 234 -43.85 28.98 -17.89
CA THR A 234 -44.09 30.42 -18.01
C THR A 234 -42.85 31.13 -18.58
N PRO A 235 -43.01 32.31 -19.20
CA PRO A 235 -41.88 33.12 -19.67
C PRO A 235 -40.88 33.45 -18.55
N GLU A 236 -41.36 33.63 -17.32
CA GLU A 236 -40.54 33.89 -16.13
C GLU A 236 -39.70 32.66 -15.75
N GLU A 237 -40.29 31.45 -15.77
CA GLU A 237 -39.56 30.19 -15.58
C GLU A 237 -38.53 29.95 -16.68
N GLN A 238 -38.87 30.26 -17.94
CA GLN A 238 -37.94 30.16 -19.07
C GLN A 238 -36.72 31.09 -18.90
N ALA A 239 -36.95 32.36 -18.54
CA ALA A 239 -35.89 33.33 -18.30
C ALA A 239 -35.00 32.93 -17.10
N ALA A 240 -35.61 32.42 -16.02
CA ALA A 240 -34.87 31.89 -14.88
C ALA A 240 -34.01 30.69 -15.27
N MET A 241 -34.59 29.72 -15.98
CA MET A 241 -33.89 28.52 -16.45
C MET A 241 -32.69 28.89 -17.33
N LYS A 242 -32.89 29.78 -18.29
CA LYS A 242 -31.82 30.30 -19.16
C LYS A 242 -30.65 30.87 -18.36
N SER A 243 -30.95 31.77 -17.42
CA SER A 243 -29.92 32.38 -16.57
C SER A 243 -29.13 31.33 -15.77
N VAL A 244 -29.79 30.27 -15.30
CA VAL A 244 -29.12 29.24 -14.51
C VAL A 244 -28.30 28.32 -15.42
N LEU A 245 -28.82 27.89 -16.58
CA LEU A 245 -28.09 27.11 -17.58
C LEU A 245 -26.80 27.83 -17.99
N GLN A 246 -26.86 29.11 -18.36
CA GLN A 246 -25.67 29.89 -18.72
C GLN A 246 -24.58 29.90 -17.62
N LYS A 247 -24.99 30.07 -16.36
CA LYS A 247 -24.04 30.11 -15.22
C LYS A 247 -23.42 28.74 -14.97
N ILE A 248 -24.21 27.68 -15.07
CA ILE A 248 -23.73 26.33 -14.78
C ILE A 248 -22.91 25.78 -15.93
N THR A 249 -23.31 25.97 -17.19
CA THR A 249 -22.49 25.59 -18.35
C THR A 249 -21.12 26.25 -18.27
N LYS A 250 -21.06 27.55 -17.97
CA LYS A 250 -19.79 28.26 -17.76
C LYS A 250 -18.97 27.63 -16.63
N ALA A 251 -19.59 27.36 -15.47
CA ALA A 251 -18.88 26.78 -14.33
C ALA A 251 -18.38 25.35 -14.62
N CYS A 252 -19.19 24.51 -15.27
CA CYS A 252 -18.83 23.16 -15.66
C CYS A 252 -17.73 23.13 -16.73
N MET A 253 -17.71 24.07 -17.66
CA MET A 253 -16.58 24.26 -18.59
C MET A 253 -15.30 24.63 -17.85
N GLU A 254 -15.36 25.58 -16.92
CA GLU A 254 -14.20 26.00 -16.12
C GLU A 254 -13.66 24.87 -15.24
N MET A 255 -14.52 23.90 -14.87
CA MET A 255 -14.17 22.71 -14.10
C MET A 255 -13.79 21.49 -14.95
N ASP A 256 -13.80 21.59 -16.28
CA ASP A 256 -13.54 20.48 -17.21
C ASP A 256 -14.50 19.29 -16.99
N VAL A 257 -15.77 19.60 -16.77
CA VAL A 257 -16.85 18.63 -16.50
C VAL A 257 -17.64 18.27 -17.76
N LEU A 258 -17.90 19.27 -18.61
CA LEU A 258 -18.63 19.12 -19.86
C LEU A 258 -17.65 19.26 -21.02
N ASP A 259 -17.78 18.40 -22.02
CA ASP A 259 -17.03 18.58 -23.26
C ASP A 259 -17.62 19.70 -24.13
N MET A 260 -16.93 20.05 -25.21
CA MET A 260 -17.35 21.16 -26.06
C MET A 260 -18.67 20.85 -26.81
N ASP A 261 -18.95 19.59 -27.11
CA ASP A 261 -20.16 19.20 -27.84
C ASP A 261 -21.38 19.33 -26.90
N ASP A 262 -21.25 18.90 -25.65
CA ASP A 262 -22.25 19.11 -24.60
C ASP A 262 -22.54 20.60 -24.38
N VAL A 263 -21.49 21.42 -24.35
CA VAL A 263 -21.61 22.87 -24.20
C VAL A 263 -22.39 23.48 -25.37
N LEU A 264 -22.08 23.09 -26.60
CA LEU A 264 -22.74 23.59 -27.80
C LEU A 264 -24.23 23.18 -27.82
N GLN A 265 -24.53 21.95 -27.40
CA GLN A 265 -25.91 21.46 -27.27
C GLN A 265 -26.69 22.28 -26.23
N ILE A 266 -26.11 22.53 -25.05
CA ILE A 266 -26.76 23.37 -24.02
C ILE A 266 -26.90 24.82 -24.51
N GLN A 267 -25.92 25.34 -25.26
CA GLN A 267 -26.00 26.68 -25.84
C GLN A 267 -27.12 26.80 -26.87
N SER A 268 -27.35 25.79 -27.69
CA SER A 268 -28.49 25.73 -28.62
C SER A 268 -29.84 25.82 -27.89
N ALA A 269 -29.97 25.13 -26.76
CA ALA A 269 -31.15 25.25 -25.90
C ALA A 269 -31.29 26.64 -25.25
N ILE A 270 -30.18 27.27 -24.84
CA ILE A 270 -30.19 28.64 -24.31
C ILE A 270 -30.68 29.62 -25.38
N ASP A 271 -30.25 29.45 -26.62
CA ASP A 271 -30.61 30.32 -27.75
C ASP A 271 -32.08 30.12 -28.17
N SER A 272 -32.61 28.88 -28.09
CA SER A 272 -34.03 28.62 -28.37
C SER A 272 -34.97 29.19 -27.29
N LEU A 273 -34.52 29.25 -26.04
CA LEU A 273 -35.24 29.96 -24.98
C LEU A 273 -35.27 31.49 -25.21
N ASP A 274 -34.34 32.06 -25.98
CA ASP A 274 -34.29 33.50 -26.29
C ASP A 274 -35.28 33.92 -27.38
N THR A 275 -35.56 33.03 -28.32
CA THR A 275 -36.50 33.32 -29.42
C THR A 275 -37.95 33.10 -29.02
N GLY A 276 -38.20 32.42 -27.90
CA GLY A 276 -39.53 31.95 -27.50
C GLY A 276 -40.05 30.78 -28.34
N GLU A 277 -39.29 30.35 -29.34
CA GLU A 277 -39.51 29.14 -30.12
C GLU A 277 -38.69 28.02 -29.50
N VAL A 278 -39.29 27.38 -28.50
CA VAL A 278 -38.72 26.22 -27.80
C VAL A 278 -38.42 25.11 -28.81
N ASP A 279 -37.14 24.95 -29.17
CA ASP A 279 -36.67 23.81 -29.94
C ASP A 279 -36.65 22.57 -29.04
N GLU A 280 -37.64 21.71 -29.29
CA GLU A 280 -37.86 20.49 -28.52
C GLU A 280 -36.66 19.56 -28.57
N GLU A 281 -35.96 19.49 -29.72
CA GLU A 281 -34.78 18.64 -29.91
C GLU A 281 -33.59 19.16 -29.09
N SER A 282 -33.29 20.47 -29.18
CA SER A 282 -32.22 21.07 -28.38
C SER A 282 -32.44 20.92 -26.88
N LEU A 283 -33.68 21.10 -26.41
CA LEU A 283 -34.02 20.98 -24.99
C LEU A 283 -34.01 19.54 -24.51
N ARG A 284 -34.47 18.59 -25.33
CA ARG A 284 -34.35 17.17 -25.02
C ARG A 284 -32.90 16.75 -24.94
N GLY A 285 -32.06 17.14 -25.91
CA GLY A 285 -30.63 16.87 -25.88
C GLY A 285 -29.94 17.51 -24.66
N THR A 286 -30.34 18.72 -24.27
CA THR A 286 -29.84 19.35 -23.03
C THR A 286 -30.24 18.55 -21.80
N LEU A 287 -31.49 18.11 -21.70
CA LEU A 287 -31.96 17.31 -20.59
C LEU A 287 -31.28 15.94 -20.55
N GLU A 288 -31.07 15.32 -21.71
CA GLU A 288 -30.27 14.09 -21.85
C GLU A 288 -28.84 14.32 -21.38
N ILE A 289 -28.18 15.45 -21.69
CA ILE A 289 -26.85 15.77 -21.15
C ILE A 289 -26.88 15.97 -19.64
N LEU A 290 -27.85 16.73 -19.11
CA LEU A 290 -27.96 17.00 -17.68
C LEU A 290 -28.24 15.73 -16.88
N THR A 291 -29.13 14.87 -17.39
CA THR A 291 -29.48 13.58 -16.81
C THR A 291 -28.37 12.58 -17.01
N ALA A 292 -27.83 12.40 -18.22
CA ALA A 292 -26.71 11.50 -18.47
C ALA A 292 -25.50 11.93 -17.64
N SER A 293 -25.27 13.22 -17.42
CA SER A 293 -24.27 13.67 -16.46
C SER A 293 -24.65 13.29 -15.03
N ALA A 294 -25.88 13.53 -14.59
CA ALA A 294 -26.34 13.14 -13.24
C ALA A 294 -26.35 11.61 -12.99
N GLU A 295 -26.61 10.80 -14.02
CA GLU A 295 -26.70 9.33 -14.00
C GLU A 295 -25.35 8.65 -14.29
N SER A 296 -24.52 9.21 -15.17
CA SER A 296 -23.17 8.70 -15.49
C SER A 296 -22.23 8.78 -14.28
N PHE A 297 -22.54 9.62 -13.29
CA PHE A 297 -21.81 9.62 -12.02
C PHE A 297 -22.25 8.51 -11.06
N GLY A 298 -23.34 7.78 -11.35
CA GLY A 298 -23.86 6.76 -10.46
C GLY A 298 -23.91 7.24 -9.00
N ASN A 299 -23.43 6.39 -8.09
CA ASN A 299 -23.00 6.86 -6.78
C ASN A 299 -21.67 7.60 -6.98
N PRO A 300 -21.53 8.93 -6.76
CA PRO A 300 -20.28 9.65 -7.08
C PRO A 300 -19.09 9.18 -6.21
N PHE A 301 -19.35 8.31 -5.23
CA PHE A 301 -18.37 7.60 -4.43
C PHE A 301 -17.96 6.23 -5.01
N SER A 302 -18.52 5.81 -6.14
CA SER A 302 -18.14 4.61 -6.90
C SER A 302 -17.11 4.88 -7.99
N LEU A 303 -16.73 6.13 -8.24
CA LEU A 303 -15.61 6.44 -9.13
C LEU A 303 -14.31 5.89 -8.52
N TYR A 304 -13.47 5.26 -9.35
CA TYR A 304 -12.37 4.33 -8.99
C TYR A 304 -12.76 2.89 -8.64
N LEU A 305 -14.03 2.51 -8.79
CA LEU A 305 -14.47 1.12 -8.69
C LEU A 305 -14.85 0.53 -10.03
N ASP A 306 -13.94 0.60 -10.99
CA ASP A 306 -13.99 -0.28 -12.18
C ASP A 306 -13.73 -1.76 -11.81
N GLY A 307 -14.18 -2.18 -10.63
CA GLY A 307 -14.56 -3.55 -10.35
C GLY A 307 -16.04 -3.70 -10.69
N TYR A 308 -16.31 -4.46 -11.72
CA TYR A 308 -17.52 -5.24 -11.69
C TYR A 308 -17.38 -6.22 -10.51
N ALA A 309 -18.45 -6.44 -9.75
CA ALA A 309 -18.51 -7.63 -8.90
C ALA A 309 -18.24 -8.86 -9.78
N ALA A 310 -17.79 -9.98 -9.20
CA ALA A 310 -17.46 -11.21 -9.94
C ALA A 310 -18.53 -11.69 -10.95
N ASN A 311 -19.77 -11.22 -10.82
CA ASN A 311 -20.91 -11.47 -11.71
C ASN A 311 -21.09 -10.45 -12.87
N GLY A 312 -20.20 -9.48 -13.05
CA GLY A 312 -20.30 -8.47 -14.10
C GLY A 312 -21.24 -7.30 -13.78
N THR A 313 -21.72 -7.13 -12.54
CA THR A 313 -22.53 -5.95 -12.15
C THR A 313 -21.66 -4.83 -11.59
N PRO A 314 -21.95 -3.54 -11.87
CA PRO A 314 -21.24 -2.42 -11.27
C PRO A 314 -21.20 -2.55 -9.74
N PHE A 315 -20.00 -2.56 -9.16
CA PHE A 315 -19.84 -2.68 -7.72
C PHE A 315 -20.25 -1.37 -7.04
N ASP A 316 -21.32 -1.42 -6.26
CA ASP A 316 -21.69 -0.35 -5.33
C ASP A 316 -21.14 -0.74 -3.94
N PRO A 317 -20.01 -0.15 -3.50
CA PRO A 317 -19.35 -0.53 -2.25
C PRO A 317 -20.25 -0.23 -1.05
N PHE A 318 -21.29 0.59 -1.23
CA PHE A 318 -22.21 0.98 -0.19
C PHE A 318 -23.46 0.11 -0.10
N LYS A 319 -23.66 -0.85 -1.02
CA LYS A 319 -24.63 -1.94 -0.82
C LYS A 319 -24.14 -2.96 0.21
N SER A 320 -22.83 -3.14 0.33
CA SER A 320 -22.17 -3.98 1.34
C SER A 320 -21.80 -3.19 2.60
N ALA A 321 -22.69 -2.29 3.05
CA ALA A 321 -22.46 -1.56 4.29
C ALA A 321 -22.48 -2.52 5.47
N ARG A 322 -21.42 -2.48 6.29
CA ARG A 322 -21.33 -3.25 7.53
C ARG A 322 -21.13 -2.33 8.70
N THR A 323 -21.41 -2.85 9.88
CA THR A 323 -21.26 -2.13 11.13
C THR A 323 -20.17 -2.83 11.92
N ALA A 324 -19.11 -2.10 12.29
CA ALA A 324 -18.02 -2.64 13.09
C ALA A 324 -17.57 -1.63 14.14
N ARG A 325 -16.84 -2.11 15.15
CA ARG A 325 -16.10 -1.22 16.04
C ARG A 325 -14.84 -0.77 15.30
N ARG A 326 -14.62 0.55 15.22
CA ARG A 326 -13.45 1.15 14.57
C ARG A 326 -13.01 2.41 15.29
N GLY A 327 -11.70 2.59 15.49
CA GLY A 327 -11.17 3.78 16.19
C GLY A 327 -11.73 3.95 17.60
N GLY A 328 -12.02 2.84 18.30
CA GLY A 328 -12.69 2.85 19.61
C GLY A 328 -14.19 3.21 19.59
N LYS A 329 -14.77 3.58 18.43
CA LYS A 329 -16.20 3.86 18.30
C LYS A 329 -16.95 2.56 17.98
N PRO A 330 -17.96 2.16 18.77
CA PRO A 330 -18.83 1.07 18.39
C PRO A 330 -19.73 1.48 17.23
N ASN A 331 -20.16 0.51 16.45
CA ASN A 331 -21.16 0.68 15.41
C ASN A 331 -20.84 1.72 14.31
N VAL A 332 -19.58 1.85 13.94
CA VAL A 332 -19.20 2.67 12.77
C VAL A 332 -19.75 1.98 11.53
N LYS A 333 -20.55 2.71 10.75
CA LYS A 333 -20.99 2.27 9.43
C LYS A 333 -19.84 2.41 8.45
N LEU A 334 -19.45 1.28 7.90
CA LEU A 334 -18.34 1.15 6.95
C LEU A 334 -18.88 0.55 5.66
N THR A 335 -18.17 0.83 4.58
CA THR A 335 -18.26 0.03 3.38
C THR A 335 -17.03 -0.83 3.24
N GLU A 336 -17.24 -2.06 2.78
CA GLU A 336 -16.12 -2.88 2.34
C GLU A 336 -15.59 -2.26 1.05
N PHE A 337 -14.47 -1.54 1.14
CA PHE A 337 -13.75 -1.08 -0.03
C PHE A 337 -12.31 -1.52 0.07
N PHE A 338 -12.07 -2.71 -0.44
CA PHE A 338 -11.15 -3.03 -1.53
C PHE A 338 -11.49 -4.49 -1.88
N ARG A 339 -11.25 -4.92 -3.12
CA ARG A 339 -11.67 -6.25 -3.58
C ARG A 339 -11.17 -7.31 -2.59
N ILE A 340 -12.10 -7.92 -1.86
CA ILE A 340 -11.92 -9.24 -1.24
C ILE A 340 -11.18 -10.14 -2.23
N GLU A 341 -11.44 -9.98 -3.54
CA GLU A 341 -10.76 -10.65 -4.66
C GLU A 341 -9.23 -10.59 -4.67
N ASP A 342 -8.56 -9.49 -4.30
CA ASP A 342 -7.09 -9.41 -4.44
C ASP A 342 -6.38 -10.30 -3.41
N CYS A 343 -6.85 -10.28 -2.16
CA CYS A 343 -6.37 -11.26 -1.19
C CYS A 343 -6.96 -12.64 -1.47
N VAL A 344 -8.25 -12.76 -1.81
CA VAL A 344 -8.90 -14.04 -2.17
C VAL A 344 -8.15 -14.73 -3.30
N LEU A 345 -7.57 -13.99 -4.24
CA LEU A 345 -6.77 -14.55 -5.32
C LEU A 345 -5.65 -15.42 -4.75
N ALA A 346 -4.89 -14.92 -3.76
CA ALA A 346 -3.85 -15.69 -3.08
C ALA A 346 -4.39 -16.94 -2.35
N PHE A 347 -5.68 -16.98 -2.05
CA PHE A 347 -6.39 -18.09 -1.39
C PHE A 347 -7.29 -18.91 -2.33
N THR A 348 -7.24 -18.69 -3.65
CA THR A 348 -7.92 -19.59 -4.60
C THR A 348 -7.31 -20.99 -4.51
N GLN A 349 -8.12 -22.02 -4.79
CA GLN A 349 -7.71 -23.43 -4.66
C GLN A 349 -6.37 -23.71 -5.36
N LYS A 350 -6.12 -23.08 -6.52
CA LYS A 350 -4.89 -23.27 -7.28
C LYS A 350 -3.64 -22.75 -6.55
N PHE A 351 -3.69 -21.58 -5.90
CA PHE A 351 -2.57 -21.11 -5.08
C PHE A 351 -2.50 -21.84 -3.72
N VAL A 352 -3.64 -22.25 -3.17
CA VAL A 352 -3.67 -23.13 -2.00
C VAL A 352 -2.93 -24.44 -2.28
N ASP A 353 -3.23 -25.09 -3.40
CA ASP A 353 -2.57 -26.30 -3.86
C ASP A 353 -1.10 -26.04 -4.17
N ALA A 354 -0.78 -24.90 -4.79
CA ALA A 354 0.59 -24.53 -5.09
C ALA A 354 1.45 -24.41 -3.82
N PHE A 355 0.92 -23.91 -2.71
CA PHE A 355 1.66 -23.83 -1.44
C PHE A 355 1.45 -25.02 -0.51
N ARG A 356 0.59 -25.99 -0.88
CA ARG A 356 0.29 -27.15 -0.03
C ARG A 356 1.57 -27.95 0.27
N GLY A 357 1.80 -28.18 1.56
CA GLY A 357 2.96 -28.93 2.03
C GLY A 357 4.30 -28.20 1.91
N LEU A 358 4.30 -26.93 1.51
CA LEU A 358 5.51 -26.12 1.51
C LEU A 358 5.86 -25.75 2.96
N GLU A 359 6.91 -26.36 3.48
CA GLU A 359 7.55 -25.94 4.73
C GLU A 359 8.86 -25.24 4.40
N HIS A 360 8.91 -23.93 4.59
CA HIS A 360 10.15 -23.18 4.40
C HIS A 360 11.07 -23.34 5.61
N PRO A 361 12.41 -23.32 5.41
CA PRO A 361 13.38 -23.55 6.48
C PRO A 361 13.61 -22.31 7.36
N PHE A 362 13.05 -21.16 6.97
CA PHE A 362 13.41 -19.88 7.56
C PHE A 362 12.79 -19.71 8.93
N THR A 363 13.61 -19.29 9.88
CA THR A 363 13.21 -19.06 11.28
C THR A 363 13.49 -17.63 11.71
N ASN A 364 14.44 -16.97 11.06
CA ASN A 364 14.79 -15.58 11.30
C ASN A 364 14.81 -14.83 9.96
N ILE A 365 13.92 -13.87 9.82
CA ILE A 365 13.73 -13.06 8.62
C ILE A 365 13.99 -11.60 8.98
N LEU A 366 14.74 -10.92 8.13
CA LEU A 366 14.95 -9.48 8.19
C LEU A 366 14.30 -8.82 6.98
N PHE A 367 13.47 -7.81 7.19
CA PHE A 367 13.08 -6.88 6.13
C PHE A 367 14.03 -5.69 6.14
N VAL A 368 14.78 -5.48 5.07
CA VAL A 368 15.67 -4.32 4.92
C VAL A 368 14.97 -3.26 4.09
N SER A 369 14.89 -2.03 4.61
CA SER A 369 14.19 -0.92 3.96
C SER A 369 14.91 0.42 4.14
N ASP A 370 14.82 1.28 3.14
CA ASP A 370 15.22 2.70 3.17
C ASP A 370 14.08 3.62 3.62
N GLY A 371 12.93 3.05 4.03
CA GLY A 371 11.68 3.78 4.27
C GLY A 371 10.86 4.03 2.98
N GLY A 372 11.38 3.67 1.82
CA GLY A 372 10.72 3.80 0.51
C GLY A 372 9.71 2.70 0.18
N CYS A 373 9.45 1.77 1.09
CA CYS A 373 8.47 0.70 0.92
C CYS A 373 7.05 1.29 0.72
N GLY A 374 6.54 1.21 -0.51
CA GLY A 374 5.24 1.75 -0.93
C GLY A 374 4.04 0.87 -0.58
N SER A 375 2.82 1.30 -0.96
CA SER A 375 1.53 0.71 -0.53
C SER A 375 1.49 -0.82 -0.47
N SER A 376 1.69 -1.52 -1.59
CA SER A 376 1.66 -3.00 -1.60
C SER A 376 2.90 -3.64 -0.93
N CYS A 377 4.04 -2.96 -0.92
CA CYS A 377 5.22 -3.41 -0.19
C CYS A 377 4.97 -3.38 1.33
N ASP A 378 4.32 -2.33 1.83
CA ASP A 378 3.88 -2.24 3.22
C ASP A 378 2.86 -3.33 3.52
N THR A 379 1.85 -3.50 2.66
CA THR A 379 0.87 -4.59 2.77
C THR A 379 1.56 -5.94 2.96
N PHE A 380 2.58 -6.26 2.17
CA PHE A 380 3.34 -7.50 2.35
C PHE A 380 4.12 -7.52 3.67
N SER A 381 5.09 -6.62 3.81
CA SER A 381 6.09 -6.70 4.87
C SER A 381 5.45 -6.53 6.25
N ARG A 382 4.51 -5.59 6.38
CA ARG A 382 3.84 -5.27 7.65
C ARG A 382 2.89 -6.37 8.07
N THR A 383 2.09 -6.91 7.15
CA THR A 383 1.18 -8.02 7.47
C THR A 383 1.98 -9.23 7.93
N ALA A 384 3.08 -9.55 7.23
CA ALA A 384 3.96 -10.64 7.65
C ALA A 384 4.55 -10.39 9.04
N TYR A 385 5.12 -9.20 9.26
CA TYR A 385 5.66 -8.80 10.56
C TYR A 385 4.62 -8.92 11.69
N MET A 386 3.39 -8.45 11.48
CA MET A 386 2.32 -8.49 12.48
C MET A 386 1.87 -9.90 12.81
N ILE A 387 1.74 -10.76 11.81
CA ILE A 387 1.43 -12.17 12.01
C ILE A 387 2.54 -12.83 12.84
N ALA A 388 3.81 -12.57 12.54
CA ALA A 388 4.93 -13.09 13.32
C ALA A 388 4.85 -12.67 14.79
N LYS A 389 4.69 -11.36 15.07
CA LYS A 389 4.61 -10.86 16.46
C LYS A 389 3.40 -11.43 17.19
N LYS A 390 2.22 -11.49 16.55
CA LYS A 390 1.01 -12.12 17.13
C LYS A 390 1.26 -13.57 17.53
N GLN A 391 1.80 -14.38 16.60
CA GLN A 391 2.08 -15.79 16.87
C GLN A 391 3.16 -15.97 17.95
N GLN A 392 4.16 -15.09 18.04
CA GLN A 392 5.17 -15.09 19.11
C GLN A 392 4.54 -14.81 20.48
N HIS A 393 3.65 -13.82 20.57
CA HIS A 393 2.94 -13.51 21.82
C HIS A 393 2.09 -14.67 22.34
N HIS A 394 1.57 -15.51 21.44
CA HIS A 394 0.83 -16.72 21.80
C HIS A 394 1.71 -17.98 21.96
N GLY A 395 3.04 -17.83 21.96
CA GLY A 395 4.00 -18.94 22.11
C GLY A 395 4.02 -19.92 20.94
N GLY A 396 3.43 -19.57 19.80
CA GLY A 396 3.18 -20.47 18.68
C GLY A 396 4.12 -20.32 17.48
N SER A 397 4.81 -19.19 17.32
CA SER A 397 5.67 -19.00 16.13
C SER A 397 7.11 -19.45 16.35
N ARG A 398 7.60 -20.27 15.44
CA ARG A 398 9.04 -20.42 15.18
C ARG A 398 9.60 -19.25 14.37
N LEU A 399 8.74 -18.50 13.66
CA LEU A 399 9.17 -17.46 12.74
C LEU A 399 9.39 -16.13 13.46
N GLN A 400 10.57 -15.57 13.26
CA GLN A 400 10.97 -14.26 13.74
C GLN A 400 11.14 -13.34 12.54
N ILE A 401 10.45 -12.21 12.57
CA ILE A 401 10.52 -11.18 11.53
C ILE A 401 10.87 -9.87 12.23
N ASN A 402 11.88 -9.18 11.71
CA ASN A 402 12.33 -7.88 12.20
C ASN A 402 12.63 -6.94 11.04
N TYR A 403 12.47 -5.65 11.28
CA TYR A 403 12.83 -4.59 10.34
C TYR A 403 14.24 -4.07 10.62
N VAL A 404 14.99 -3.91 9.53
CA VAL A 404 16.26 -3.19 9.51
C VAL A 404 16.06 -1.98 8.60
N THR A 405 16.20 -0.78 9.16
CA THR A 405 16.10 0.45 8.38
C THR A 405 17.45 1.16 8.32
N PHE A 406 17.71 1.84 7.21
CA PHE A 406 18.90 2.66 7.04
C PHE A 406 18.53 4.04 6.52
N GLY A 407 19.49 4.96 6.56
CA GLY A 407 19.27 6.36 6.16
C GLY A 407 18.75 7.25 7.29
N GLY A 408 17.99 8.31 6.96
CA GLY A 408 17.51 9.30 7.93
C GLY A 408 18.57 10.32 8.39
N LEU A 409 18.21 11.19 9.35
CA LEU A 409 19.03 12.33 9.83
C LEU A 409 20.30 11.92 10.60
N GLY A 410 20.61 10.63 10.70
CA GLY A 410 21.57 10.12 11.67
C GLY A 410 21.07 10.28 13.11
N GLY A 411 21.72 9.61 14.07
CA GLY A 411 21.34 9.70 15.47
C GLY A 411 21.73 8.47 16.27
N SER A 412 21.31 8.44 17.54
CA SER A 412 21.40 7.23 18.34
C SER A 412 20.40 6.18 17.86
N PHE A 413 20.61 4.92 18.26
CA PHE A 413 19.63 3.85 18.01
C PHE A 413 18.25 4.21 18.58
N ASP A 414 18.20 4.81 19.77
CA ASP A 414 16.96 5.20 20.43
C ASP A 414 16.21 6.29 19.63
N ASP A 415 16.94 7.26 19.06
CA ASP A 415 16.36 8.28 18.18
C ASP A 415 15.79 7.64 16.91
N ALA A 416 16.55 6.75 16.28
CA ALA A 416 16.12 6.04 15.08
C ALA A 416 14.88 5.17 15.35
N GLN A 417 14.84 4.47 16.48
CA GLN A 417 13.69 3.67 16.89
C GLN A 417 12.45 4.55 17.11
N GLY A 418 12.61 5.78 17.59
CA GLY A 418 11.50 6.73 17.79
C GLY A 418 11.05 7.48 16.53
N THR A 419 11.82 7.48 15.45
CA THR A 419 11.61 8.39 14.30
C THR A 419 11.59 7.72 12.93
N LEU A 420 12.22 6.55 12.77
CA LEU A 420 12.30 5.84 11.50
C LEU A 420 11.26 4.72 11.43
N SER A 421 10.62 4.62 10.27
CA SER A 421 9.75 3.50 9.92
C SER A 421 10.26 2.82 8.66
N ALA A 422 9.98 1.53 8.53
CA ALA A 422 10.36 0.73 7.36
C ALA A 422 9.53 1.04 6.11
N THR A 423 8.60 2.00 6.18
CA THR A 423 7.63 2.32 5.14
C THR A 423 7.25 3.80 5.23
N SER A 424 6.93 4.37 4.08
CA SER A 424 6.39 5.72 3.93
C SER A 424 4.87 5.72 3.74
N PHE A 425 4.27 4.53 3.61
CA PHE A 425 2.86 4.35 3.31
C PHE A 425 2.26 3.37 4.33
N PRO A 426 1.91 3.83 5.54
CA PRO A 426 1.44 2.96 6.60
C PRO A 426 0.03 2.38 6.40
N GLY A 427 -0.31 1.97 5.18
CA GLY A 427 -1.65 1.55 4.77
C GLY A 427 -2.45 2.65 4.12
N GLY A 428 -3.48 2.23 3.39
CA GLY A 428 -4.41 3.13 2.72
C GLY A 428 -3.91 3.65 1.37
N ASN A 429 -4.83 3.85 0.44
CA ASN A 429 -4.54 4.52 -0.82
C ASN A 429 -4.84 6.00 -0.66
N LEU A 430 -3.82 6.85 -0.86
CA LEU A 430 -4.03 8.30 -0.96
C LEU A 430 -4.73 8.60 -2.28
N MET A 431 -5.82 9.36 -2.22
CA MET A 431 -6.48 9.85 -3.43
C MET A 431 -5.67 10.99 -4.05
N MET A 432 -4.78 10.67 -4.98
CA MET A 432 -3.87 11.64 -5.61
C MET A 432 -4.57 12.61 -6.56
N ALA A 433 -5.73 12.23 -7.12
CA ALA A 433 -6.51 13.02 -8.07
C ALA A 433 -7.92 13.32 -7.54
N ALA A 434 -8.02 13.63 -6.24
CA ALA A 434 -9.28 13.89 -5.54
C ALA A 434 -10.18 14.90 -6.27
N MET A 435 -9.59 15.93 -6.91
CA MET A 435 -10.36 16.96 -7.59
C MET A 435 -11.13 16.36 -8.77
N ALA A 436 -10.41 15.77 -9.72
CA ALA A 436 -11.00 15.18 -10.91
C ALA A 436 -11.85 13.94 -10.61
N GLN A 437 -11.46 13.14 -9.60
CA GLN A 437 -12.02 11.80 -9.39
C GLN A 437 -13.11 11.73 -8.31
N LEU A 438 -13.22 12.73 -7.44
CA LEU A 438 -14.26 12.78 -6.42
C LEU A 438 -15.02 14.10 -6.45
N TYR A 439 -14.33 15.23 -6.37
CA TYR A 439 -14.97 16.53 -6.19
C TYR A 439 -15.73 17.00 -7.42
N ASN A 440 -15.06 17.04 -8.57
CA ASN A 440 -15.70 17.43 -9.83
C ASN A 440 -16.94 16.57 -10.07
N PRO A 441 -16.91 15.24 -9.96
CA PRO A 441 -18.10 14.40 -10.02
C PRO A 441 -19.21 14.77 -9.04
N ILE A 442 -18.88 14.95 -7.74
CA ILE A 442 -19.86 15.30 -6.71
C ILE A 442 -20.52 16.65 -6.99
N TYR A 443 -19.71 17.66 -7.33
CA TYR A 443 -20.21 19.01 -7.65
C TYR A 443 -21.06 19.00 -8.93
N SER A 444 -20.65 18.23 -9.93
CA SER A 444 -21.36 18.09 -11.20
C SER A 444 -22.69 17.39 -11.01
N ALA A 445 -22.71 16.26 -10.31
CA ALA A 445 -23.93 15.53 -9.98
C ALA A 445 -24.91 16.41 -9.18
N ALA A 446 -24.42 17.17 -8.19
CA ALA A 446 -25.24 18.10 -7.43
C ALA A 446 -25.81 19.23 -8.28
N ALA A 447 -24.98 19.88 -9.11
CA ALA A 447 -25.38 21.04 -9.90
C ALA A 447 -26.28 20.67 -11.09
N LEU A 448 -25.89 19.66 -11.86
CA LEU A 448 -26.61 19.20 -13.05
C LEU A 448 -27.88 18.45 -12.66
N GLY A 449 -27.83 17.63 -11.60
CA GLY A 449 -29.04 17.01 -11.04
C GLY A 449 -30.03 18.04 -10.52
N TYR A 450 -29.55 19.13 -9.91
CA TYR A 450 -30.43 20.20 -9.41
C TYR A 450 -31.15 20.89 -10.55
N LEU A 451 -30.43 21.15 -11.66
CA LEU A 451 -31.00 21.69 -12.87
C LEU A 451 -32.04 20.78 -13.50
N ALA A 452 -31.71 19.50 -13.67
CA ALA A 452 -32.64 18.51 -14.23
C ALA A 452 -33.91 18.41 -13.38
N ALA A 453 -33.77 18.41 -12.05
CA ALA A 453 -34.90 18.40 -11.12
C ALA A 453 -35.74 19.69 -11.19
N GLU A 454 -35.12 20.87 -11.29
CA GLU A 454 -35.83 22.14 -11.47
C GLU A 454 -36.60 22.15 -12.79
N TRP A 455 -35.97 21.67 -13.86
CA TRP A 455 -36.55 21.61 -15.19
C TRP A 455 -37.77 20.70 -15.23
N ALA A 456 -37.63 19.49 -14.70
CA ALA A 456 -38.69 18.50 -14.57
C ALA A 456 -39.78 18.86 -13.54
N GLY A 457 -39.61 19.96 -12.79
CA GLY A 457 -40.56 20.35 -11.74
C GLY A 457 -40.53 19.45 -10.50
N LEU A 458 -39.45 18.69 -10.30
CA LEU A 458 -39.25 17.73 -9.23
C LEU A 458 -38.79 18.42 -7.94
N GLY A 459 -39.70 19.19 -7.34
CA GLY A 459 -39.45 19.94 -6.10
C GLY A 459 -38.83 19.15 -4.94
N PRO A 460 -39.26 17.90 -4.67
CA PRO A 460 -38.63 17.05 -3.65
C PRO A 460 -37.15 16.75 -3.92
N MET A 461 -36.82 16.25 -5.13
CA MET A 461 -35.45 15.94 -5.53
C MET A 461 -34.56 17.18 -5.48
N LYS A 462 -35.07 18.33 -5.94
CA LYS A 462 -34.37 19.61 -5.83
C LYS A 462 -33.97 19.96 -4.39
N ARG A 463 -34.88 19.78 -3.43
CA ARG A 463 -34.58 20.03 -2.00
C ARG A 463 -33.54 19.05 -1.47
N GLN A 464 -33.61 17.78 -1.86
CA GLN A 464 -32.62 16.76 -1.48
C GLN A 464 -31.22 17.12 -2.03
N LEU A 465 -31.12 17.55 -3.29
CA LEU A 465 -29.86 17.97 -3.90
C LEU A 465 -29.32 19.26 -3.28
N ALA A 466 -30.19 20.22 -2.96
CA ALA A 466 -29.80 21.41 -2.21
C ALA A 466 -29.28 21.06 -0.81
N HIS A 467 -29.92 20.10 -0.12
CA HIS A 467 -29.45 19.58 1.16
C HIS A 467 -28.10 18.88 1.02
N PHE A 468 -27.95 17.98 0.05
CA PHE A 468 -26.70 17.29 -0.27
C PHE A 468 -25.54 18.28 -0.48
N ARG A 469 -25.77 19.36 -1.24
CA ARG A 469 -24.78 20.42 -1.47
C ARG A 469 -24.23 21.03 -0.17
N THR A 470 -25.02 21.10 0.89
CA THR A 470 -24.56 21.65 2.19
C THR A 470 -23.49 20.80 2.86
N PHE A 471 -23.38 19.52 2.48
CA PHE A 471 -22.34 18.61 2.97
C PHE A 471 -21.08 18.62 2.12
N VAL A 472 -21.14 19.13 0.89
CA VAL A 472 -19.99 19.15 -0.01
C VAL A 472 -18.97 20.17 0.52
N PRO A 473 -17.75 19.75 0.90
CA PRO A 473 -16.76 20.67 1.43
C PRO A 473 -16.44 21.78 0.44
N GLN A 474 -16.44 23.03 0.91
CA GLN A 474 -15.97 24.18 0.14
C GLN A 474 -14.45 24.28 0.30
N TYR A 475 -13.74 24.30 -0.83
CA TYR A 475 -12.28 24.47 -0.82
C TYR A 475 -11.91 25.91 -1.15
N PRO A 476 -10.88 26.47 -0.49
CA PRO A 476 -10.41 27.79 -0.84
C PRO A 476 -9.92 27.82 -2.28
N TYR A 477 -10.37 28.80 -3.06
CA TYR A 477 -10.02 28.95 -4.48
C TYR A 477 -8.51 29.07 -4.76
N TYR A 478 -7.70 29.37 -3.75
CA TYR A 478 -6.25 29.50 -3.84
C TYR A 478 -5.48 28.19 -3.60
N TRP A 479 -6.16 27.08 -3.33
CA TRP A 479 -5.52 25.78 -3.24
C TRP A 479 -5.33 25.16 -4.62
N ASN A 480 -4.09 25.20 -5.10
CA ASN A 480 -3.69 24.60 -6.37
C ASN A 480 -3.73 23.05 -6.36
N ASN A 481 -3.70 22.44 -5.18
CA ASN A 481 -3.87 21.00 -4.98
C ASN A 481 -4.78 20.77 -3.78
N LEU A 482 -5.69 19.80 -3.88
CA LEU A 482 -6.47 19.39 -2.72
C LEU A 482 -5.59 18.64 -1.71
N PRO A 483 -5.94 18.72 -0.41
CA PRO A 483 -5.35 17.82 0.58
C PRO A 483 -5.59 16.38 0.15
N GLN A 484 -4.53 15.59 0.18
CA GLN A 484 -4.65 14.14 0.02
C GLN A 484 -5.25 13.57 1.31
N TYR A 485 -6.23 12.69 1.17
CA TYR A 485 -6.81 11.94 2.27
C TYR A 485 -6.77 10.44 1.96
N PRO A 486 -6.66 9.58 2.98
CA PRO A 486 -6.81 8.15 2.79
C PRO A 486 -8.21 7.88 2.25
N GLN A 487 -8.28 7.30 1.06
CA GLN A 487 -9.54 6.93 0.41
C GLN A 487 -10.16 5.70 1.09
N SER A 488 -9.33 4.85 1.69
CA SER A 488 -9.69 3.64 2.42
C SER A 488 -8.75 3.47 3.60
N GLU A 489 -9.26 2.88 4.67
CA GLU A 489 -8.53 2.56 5.89
C GLU A 489 -8.15 1.07 5.87
N MET A 490 -6.88 0.74 6.06
CA MET A 490 -6.46 -0.67 6.20
C MET A 490 -6.45 -1.08 7.68
N TYR A 491 -7.02 -2.24 8.00
CA TYR A 491 -7.04 -2.80 9.35
C TYR A 491 -6.28 -4.11 9.41
N GLN A 492 -5.23 -4.15 10.22
CA GLN A 492 -4.38 -5.33 10.41
C GLN A 492 -5.13 -6.40 11.21
N ASN A 493 -5.58 -7.48 10.57
CA ASN A 493 -6.33 -8.56 11.26
C ASN A 493 -5.50 -9.21 12.39
N ALA A 494 -4.18 -9.18 12.27
CA ALA A 494 -3.28 -9.65 13.30
C ALA A 494 -3.46 -8.90 14.64
N LEU A 495 -3.83 -7.62 14.61
CA LEU A 495 -4.07 -6.78 15.80
C LEU A 495 -5.47 -6.95 16.41
N GLY A 496 -6.37 -7.68 15.73
CA GLY A 496 -7.73 -7.96 16.18
C GLY A 496 -8.77 -6.94 15.70
N ASP A 497 -10.04 -7.19 16.03
CA ASP A 497 -11.18 -6.42 15.50
C ASP A 497 -11.22 -4.96 15.98
N ASP A 498 -10.57 -4.68 17.11
CA ASP A 498 -10.52 -3.36 17.75
C ASP A 498 -9.30 -2.54 17.29
N ALA A 499 -8.54 -3.03 16.30
CA ALA A 499 -7.40 -2.32 15.74
C ALA A 499 -7.80 -0.93 15.20
N LEU A 500 -6.93 0.04 15.40
CA LEU A 500 -6.96 1.30 14.67
C LEU A 500 -6.61 1.04 13.20
N PRO A 501 -6.97 1.97 12.30
CA PRO A 501 -6.42 1.91 10.95
C PRO A 501 -4.88 1.90 11.00
N ALA A 502 -4.27 1.17 10.07
CA ALA A 502 -2.84 0.94 9.98
C ALA A 502 -2.04 2.27 9.92
N GLU A 503 -2.69 3.30 9.38
CA GLU A 503 -2.18 4.66 9.19
C GLU A 503 -1.93 5.38 10.52
N PHE A 504 -2.60 4.94 11.61
CA PHE A 504 -2.43 5.50 12.95
C PHE A 504 -1.35 4.79 13.77
N TYR A 505 -0.78 3.70 13.26
CA TYR A 505 0.29 3.00 13.94
C TYR A 505 1.65 3.42 13.38
N PHE A 506 2.52 3.84 14.30
CA PHE A 506 3.94 3.95 14.01
C PHE A 506 4.61 2.61 14.31
N PHE A 507 5.26 2.03 13.29
CA PHE A 507 6.04 0.81 13.45
C PHE A 507 7.52 1.18 13.45
N PRO A 508 8.14 1.14 14.65
CA PRO A 508 9.55 1.46 14.77
C PRO A 508 10.37 0.39 14.07
N THR A 509 11.53 0.80 13.58
CA THR A 509 12.56 -0.15 13.15
C THR A 509 13.04 -1.01 14.33
N ASP A 510 13.29 -2.30 14.10
CA ASP A 510 13.91 -3.15 15.13
C ASP A 510 15.44 -2.97 15.14
N MET A 511 16.03 -2.60 14.00
CA MET A 511 17.45 -2.28 13.89
C MET A 511 17.74 -1.12 12.94
N TYR A 512 18.58 -0.19 13.38
CA TYR A 512 19.05 0.92 12.57
C TYR A 512 20.48 0.70 12.05
N LEU A 513 20.69 0.92 10.75
CA LEU A 513 22.02 1.05 10.15
C LEU A 513 22.32 2.54 9.92
N PRO A 514 23.39 3.09 10.52
CA PRO A 514 23.72 4.52 10.42
C PRO A 514 24.24 4.94 9.04
N ASP A 515 24.73 3.98 8.24
CA ASP A 515 25.26 4.25 6.91
C ASP A 515 24.12 4.58 5.93
N TRP A 516 24.43 5.48 5.00
CA TRP A 516 23.61 5.72 3.82
C TRP A 516 24.10 4.81 2.68
N TYR A 517 23.17 4.03 2.12
CA TYR A 517 23.42 3.17 0.97
C TYR A 517 22.69 3.79 -0.23
N ALA A 518 23.40 4.61 -1.02
CA ALA A 518 22.76 5.48 -2.01
C ALA A 518 22.40 4.73 -3.30
N ASP A 519 23.29 3.84 -3.75
CA ASP A 519 23.19 3.20 -5.07
C ASP A 519 22.71 1.75 -4.92
N VAL A 520 21.68 1.51 -4.10
CA VAL A 520 21.10 0.16 -3.85
C VAL A 520 19.62 0.05 -4.22
N VAL A 521 19.05 1.17 -4.69
CA VAL A 521 17.65 1.33 -5.08
C VAL A 521 17.54 1.57 -6.59
N GLY A 522 16.34 1.43 -7.15
CA GLY A 522 16.12 1.62 -8.59
C GLY A 522 16.34 0.35 -9.41
N GLU A 523 16.77 0.54 -10.65
CA GLU A 523 16.95 -0.52 -11.65
C GLU A 523 18.27 -1.29 -11.44
N PRO A 524 18.36 -2.59 -11.78
CA PRO A 524 19.58 -3.38 -11.53
C PRO A 524 20.89 -2.81 -12.07
N HIS A 525 20.84 -2.06 -13.17
CA HIS A 525 22.02 -1.44 -13.79
C HIS A 525 22.47 -0.17 -13.08
N GLU A 526 21.64 0.38 -12.19
CA GLU A 526 21.92 1.53 -11.34
C GLU A 526 22.57 1.11 -10.01
N TRP A 527 22.50 -0.19 -9.66
CA TRP A 527 23.01 -0.67 -8.39
C TRP A 527 24.54 -0.73 -8.35
N ASN A 528 25.11 -0.19 -7.29
CA ASN A 528 26.47 -0.48 -6.88
C ASN A 528 26.50 -1.82 -6.11
N GLU A 529 26.87 -2.90 -6.82
CA GLU A 529 26.92 -4.26 -6.26
C GLU A 529 27.77 -4.40 -4.99
N SER A 530 28.82 -3.58 -4.85
CA SER A 530 29.65 -3.60 -3.65
C SER A 530 28.93 -2.98 -2.45
N GLU A 531 28.18 -1.91 -2.68
CA GLU A 531 27.37 -1.24 -1.67
C GLU A 531 26.14 -2.07 -1.29
N LEU A 532 25.48 -2.69 -2.27
CA LEU A 532 24.36 -3.61 -2.05
C LEU A 532 24.78 -4.81 -1.20
N ARG A 533 25.95 -5.40 -1.50
CA ARG A 533 26.51 -6.47 -0.66
C ARG A 533 26.85 -5.97 0.74
N ARG A 534 27.41 -4.76 0.88
CA ARG A 534 27.69 -4.16 2.19
C ARG A 534 26.40 -3.99 3.00
N LEU A 535 25.33 -3.46 2.41
CA LEU A 535 24.01 -3.35 3.03
C LEU A 535 23.53 -4.70 3.58
N HIS A 536 23.57 -5.75 2.76
CA HIS A 536 23.13 -7.08 3.19
C HIS A 536 23.96 -7.63 4.35
N VAL A 537 25.29 -7.49 4.28
CA VAL A 537 26.20 -7.95 5.35
C VAL A 537 25.96 -7.15 6.63
N ASP A 538 25.83 -5.82 6.56
CA ASP A 538 25.57 -5.00 7.74
C ASP A 538 24.22 -5.31 8.38
N ALA A 539 23.17 -5.48 7.57
CA ALA A 539 21.85 -5.88 8.06
C ALA A 539 21.87 -7.23 8.79
N THR A 540 22.75 -8.17 8.40
CA THR A 540 22.84 -9.48 9.09
C THR A 540 23.25 -9.41 10.55
N LYS A 541 23.83 -8.28 11.00
CA LYS A 541 24.10 -8.03 12.42
C LYS A 541 22.82 -8.12 13.26
N ALA A 542 21.66 -7.81 12.68
CA ALA A 542 20.34 -7.95 13.30
C ALA A 542 19.98 -9.41 13.62
N PHE A 543 20.46 -10.39 12.85
CA PHE A 543 20.19 -11.81 13.15
C PHE A 543 20.74 -12.22 14.53
N LYS A 544 21.82 -11.58 15.00
CA LYS A 544 22.44 -11.86 16.31
C LYS A 544 21.75 -11.14 17.46
N ALA A 545 21.23 -9.93 17.26
CA ALA A 545 20.57 -9.16 18.31
C ALA A 545 19.29 -9.87 18.83
N VAL A 546 18.57 -10.52 17.92
CA VAL A 546 17.29 -11.19 18.22
C VAL A 546 17.47 -12.42 19.12
N SER A 547 18.58 -13.15 18.98
CA SER A 547 18.84 -14.33 19.83
C SER A 547 19.16 -13.97 21.28
N MET A 548 19.63 -12.75 21.54
CA MET A 548 19.92 -12.25 22.88
C MET A 548 18.65 -11.80 23.63
N ILE A 549 17.71 -11.12 22.96
CA ILE A 549 16.47 -10.63 23.58
C ILE A 549 15.56 -11.79 24.02
N LEU A 550 15.55 -12.88 23.24
CA LEU A 550 14.70 -14.06 23.51
C LEU A 550 15.35 -15.10 24.42
N SER A 551 16.55 -14.83 24.92
CA SER A 551 17.16 -15.56 26.04
C SER A 551 16.96 -14.74 27.31
N PRO A 552 15.75 -14.72 27.91
CA PRO A 552 15.56 -14.05 29.19
C PRO A 552 16.60 -14.61 30.15
N SER A 553 17.47 -13.75 30.67
CA SER A 553 18.37 -14.11 31.75
C SER A 553 17.57 -14.81 32.85
N ALA A 554 18.15 -15.79 33.54
CA ALA A 554 17.47 -16.52 34.61
C ALA A 554 16.79 -15.56 35.62
N ALA A 555 17.34 -14.37 35.82
CA ALA A 555 16.78 -13.30 36.65
C ALA A 555 15.43 -12.74 36.17
N SER A 556 15.18 -12.67 34.86
CA SER A 556 13.90 -12.20 34.31
C SER A 556 12.79 -13.25 34.35
N ARG A 557 13.14 -14.54 34.36
CA ARG A 557 12.18 -15.64 34.61
C ARG A 557 11.71 -15.65 36.07
N ASP A 558 12.57 -15.32 37.03
CA ASP A 558 12.19 -15.23 38.45
C ASP A 558 11.26 -14.04 38.75
N LEU A 559 11.35 -12.95 37.98
CA LEU A 559 10.47 -11.78 38.13
C LEU A 559 9.09 -11.98 37.51
N LEU A 560 8.98 -12.71 36.39
CA LEU A 560 7.71 -13.00 35.72
C LEU A 560 7.01 -14.27 36.25
N GLY A 561 7.74 -15.15 36.95
CA GLY A 561 7.21 -16.38 37.55
C GLY A 561 6.45 -16.21 38.86
N ARG A 562 6.51 -15.02 39.51
CA ARG A 562 5.69 -14.70 40.67
C ARG A 562 4.39 -14.03 40.25
N GLN A 563 3.44 -14.82 39.74
CA GLN A 563 2.04 -14.39 39.79
C GLN A 563 1.62 -14.28 41.27
N PRO A 564 1.10 -13.13 41.73
CA PRO A 564 0.46 -13.08 43.03
C PRO A 564 -0.83 -13.90 42.96
N TYR A 565 -0.96 -14.87 43.87
CA TYR A 565 -2.22 -15.57 44.10
C TYR A 565 -3.37 -14.56 44.30
N PRO A 566 -4.56 -14.77 43.70
CA PRO A 566 -5.71 -13.92 43.95
C PRO A 566 -6.19 -14.19 45.39
N GLY A 567 -5.81 -13.32 46.31
CA GLY A 567 -6.24 -13.43 47.71
C GLY A 567 -5.41 -12.68 48.75
N THR A 568 -4.24 -12.13 48.42
CA THR A 568 -3.45 -11.36 49.41
C THR A 568 -3.75 -9.86 49.29
N VAL A 569 -4.63 -9.38 50.16
CA VAL A 569 -4.79 -7.94 50.43
C VAL A 569 -3.47 -7.41 51.00
N LEU A 570 -2.71 -6.69 50.19
CA LEU A 570 -1.57 -5.90 50.65
C LEU A 570 -2.09 -4.74 51.51
N GLN A 571 -2.18 -4.94 52.82
CA GLN A 571 -2.21 -3.84 53.79
C GLN A 571 -0.84 -3.16 53.79
N GLY A 572 -0.66 -2.19 52.90
CA GLY A 572 0.53 -1.34 52.84
C GLY A 572 0.14 0.12 53.01
N THR A 573 0.35 0.66 54.21
CA THR A 573 0.17 2.08 54.59
C THR A 573 0.93 3.07 53.70
N SER A 574 1.87 2.59 52.88
CA SER A 574 2.69 3.40 51.98
C SER A 574 1.96 3.91 50.73
N PHE A 575 0.91 3.22 50.24
CA PHE A 575 0.20 3.64 49.02
C PHE A 575 -0.76 4.82 49.28
N ALA A 576 -1.45 4.81 50.43
CA ALA A 576 -2.31 5.92 50.84
C ALA A 576 -1.52 7.22 51.07
N TRP A 577 -0.27 7.10 51.55
CA TRP A 577 0.64 8.25 51.72
C TRP A 577 1.06 8.86 50.38
N LEU A 578 1.36 8.05 49.36
CA LEU A 578 1.73 8.54 48.03
C LEU A 578 0.55 9.21 47.31
N VAL A 579 -0.66 8.64 47.43
CA VAL A 579 -1.88 9.27 46.88
C VAL A 579 -2.20 10.56 47.62
N GLY A 580 -2.05 10.60 48.95
CA GLY A 580 -2.24 11.82 49.75
C GLY A 580 -1.27 12.95 49.38
N LEU A 581 0.01 12.62 49.15
CA LEU A 581 1.02 13.57 48.67
C LEU A 581 0.70 14.10 47.26
N GLY A 582 0.20 13.25 46.36
CA GLY A 582 -0.21 13.67 45.02
C GLY A 582 -1.39 14.65 45.02
N ILE A 583 -2.38 14.42 45.89
CA ILE A 583 -3.55 15.30 46.03
C ILE A 583 -3.15 16.64 46.65
N LEU A 584 -2.28 16.65 47.67
CA LEU A 584 -1.77 17.87 48.29
C LEU A 584 -0.95 18.70 47.32
N ALA A 585 -0.08 18.07 46.53
CA ALA A 585 0.71 18.76 45.50
C ALA A 585 -0.18 19.38 44.41
N SER A 586 -1.20 18.66 43.94
CA SER A 586 -2.15 19.15 42.93
C SER A 586 -2.99 20.32 43.43
N THR A 587 -3.42 20.26 44.70
CA THR A 587 -4.20 21.32 45.34
C THR A 587 -3.35 22.57 45.60
N ALA A 588 -2.10 22.39 46.03
CA ALA A 588 -1.14 23.48 46.19
C ALA A 588 -0.83 24.17 44.84
N LEU A 589 -0.66 23.39 43.77
CA LEU A 589 -0.44 23.92 42.42
C LEU A 589 -1.66 24.71 41.91
N PHE A 590 -2.87 24.18 42.11
CA PHE A 590 -4.11 24.86 41.74
C PHE A 590 -4.28 26.19 42.50
N LEU A 591 -4.02 26.20 43.81
CA LEU A 591 -4.07 27.43 44.62
C LEU A 591 -3.00 28.44 44.21
N LEU A 592 -1.81 27.99 43.83
CA LEU A 592 -0.74 28.86 43.29
C LEU A 592 -1.14 29.50 41.96
N VAL A 593 -1.79 28.75 41.07
CA VAL A 593 -2.32 29.27 39.80
C VAL A 593 -3.44 30.27 40.04
N VAL A 594 -4.39 29.97 40.94
CA VAL A 594 -5.47 30.91 41.30
C VAL A 594 -4.92 32.18 41.96
N PHE A 595 -3.92 32.06 42.83
CA PHE A 595 -3.28 33.21 43.48
C PHE A 595 -2.48 34.06 42.48
N ALA A 596 -1.80 33.43 41.52
CA ALA A 596 -1.09 34.12 40.45
C ALA A 596 -2.06 34.88 39.52
N LEU A 597 -3.19 34.24 39.15
CA LEU A 597 -4.19 34.85 38.28
C LEU A 597 -4.93 36.03 38.95
N THR A 598 -5.14 35.99 40.27
CA THR A 598 -5.80 37.08 41.01
C THR A 598 -4.90 38.29 41.25
N LYS A 599 -3.58 38.13 41.14
CA LYS A 599 -2.56 39.20 41.28
C LYS A 599 -2.17 39.87 39.97
N LEU A 600 -2.74 39.46 38.83
CA LEU A 600 -2.47 40.11 37.55
C LEU A 600 -3.05 41.54 37.52
N PRO A 601 -2.32 42.53 36.96
CA PRO A 601 -2.82 43.88 36.73
C PRO A 601 -4.11 43.87 35.90
N GLU A 602 -5.00 44.84 36.11
CA GLU A 602 -6.34 44.85 35.48
C GLU A 602 -6.33 44.74 33.94
N GLY A 603 -5.23 45.11 33.27
CA GLY A 603 -5.05 44.96 31.82
C GLY A 603 -4.70 43.54 31.32
N LEU A 604 -4.44 42.58 32.21
CA LEU A 604 -4.06 41.19 31.87
C LEU A 604 -5.07 40.14 32.34
N ARG A 605 -6.23 40.57 32.88
CA ARG A 605 -7.31 39.66 33.25
C ARG A 605 -8.07 39.23 31.99
N ILE A 606 -7.93 37.95 31.62
CA ILE A 606 -8.72 37.35 30.55
C ILE A 606 -10.18 37.28 31.01
N GLY A 607 -11.04 38.09 30.41
CA GLY A 607 -12.48 38.06 30.65
C GLY A 607 -13.10 36.82 30.01
N PHE A 608 -13.54 35.87 30.83
CA PHE A 608 -14.43 34.80 30.38
C PHE A 608 -15.86 35.34 30.29
N SER A 609 -16.17 36.07 29.23
CA SER A 609 -17.54 36.32 28.82
C SER A 609 -18.00 35.17 27.92
N HIS A 610 -18.96 34.38 28.40
CA HIS A 610 -19.65 33.35 27.61
C HIS A 610 -20.28 33.96 26.34
N PRO A 611 -20.10 33.35 25.16
CA PRO A 611 -20.92 33.66 24.01
C PRO A 611 -22.29 32.98 24.14
N GLU A 612 -23.35 33.77 23.95
CA GLU A 612 -24.75 33.39 23.90
C GLU A 612 -24.98 32.25 22.88
N LEU A 613 -25.31 31.06 23.38
CA LEU A 613 -25.88 29.98 22.61
C LEU A 613 -27.41 30.17 22.61
N HIS A 614 -27.96 30.64 21.50
CA HIS A 614 -29.39 30.63 21.26
C HIS A 614 -29.89 29.19 21.13
N GLU A 615 -30.73 28.78 22.08
CA GLU A 615 -31.55 27.57 22.05
C GLU A 615 -32.59 27.65 20.92
N HIS A 616 -32.56 26.69 20.00
CA HIS A 616 -33.74 26.22 19.30
C HIS A 616 -33.93 24.74 19.64
N MET A 617 -34.61 24.48 20.77
CA MET A 617 -35.27 23.21 21.01
C MET A 617 -36.68 23.29 20.39
N VAL A 618 -36.88 22.55 19.30
CA VAL A 618 -38.22 22.15 18.86
C VAL A 618 -38.54 20.86 19.59
N SER A 619 -39.59 20.90 20.40
CA SER A 619 -40.19 19.78 21.11
C SER A 619 -40.94 18.88 20.12
N ASP A 620 -40.49 17.64 19.97
CA ASP A 620 -41.31 16.54 19.44
C ASP A 620 -42.06 15.91 20.62
N GLU A 621 -43.34 16.26 20.76
CA GLU A 621 -44.32 15.53 21.55
C GLU A 621 -45.56 15.28 20.66
N GLU A 622 -46.10 14.07 20.78
CA GLU A 622 -47.38 13.58 20.23
C GLU A 622 -47.41 13.05 18.78
N ALA A 623 -47.33 11.71 18.67
CA ALA A 623 -48.29 10.93 17.88
C ALA A 623 -48.31 9.46 18.35
N SER A 624 -49.15 9.17 19.34
CA SER A 624 -49.72 7.84 19.58
C SER A 624 -51.24 7.94 19.60
N SER A 625 -51.87 7.66 18.46
CA SER A 625 -53.25 7.17 18.34
C SER A 625 -53.45 6.61 16.94
#